data_AF-A0A3S1F5X0-F1
#
_entry.id   AF-A0A3S1F5X0-F1
#
_cell.length_a   1.000
_cell.length_b   1.000
_cell.length_c   1.000
_cell.angle_alpha   90.00
_cell.angle_beta   90.00
_cell.angle_gamma   90.00
#
_symmetry.space_group_name_H-M   'P 1'
#
loop_
_entity.id
_entity.type
_entity.pdbx_description
1 polymer ?
#
loop_
_entity_poly.entity_id
_entity_poly.type
_entity_poly.pdbx_seq_one_letter_code
_entity_poly.pdbx_strand_id
1 'polypeptide(L)'
;FPGREADRLTAERLVPVAAPALAGDDNWPSLPLLLVAGAREMWAEWFAAAGLAGHPRRSHRFDSFVTAMEAASAGAGVLLGSRPLVDAALDSKTLVRLSDYELSSTSGHFLTKASTARLTGAEQDFRQWLLLRLSAPA
;
A
#
# COMPACT_ATOMS: atom_id res chain seq x y z
N PHE A 1 9.61 -15.70 8.42
CA PHE A 1 9.02 -15.83 9.77
C PHE A 1 9.59 -17.07 10.46
N PRO A 2 10.73 -16.96 11.18
CA PRO A 2 11.32 -18.12 11.86
C PRO A 2 10.34 -18.75 12.86
N GLY A 3 10.15 -20.08 12.79
CA GLY A 3 9.27 -20.83 13.69
C GLY A 3 7.77 -20.61 13.49
N ARG A 4 7.36 -20.00 12.36
CA ARG A 4 5.95 -19.75 12.04
C ARG A 4 5.59 -20.27 10.65
N GLU A 5 4.38 -20.79 10.54
CA GLU A 5 3.71 -20.94 9.26
C GLU A 5 3.08 -19.59 8.87
N ALA A 6 3.09 -19.27 7.58
CA ALA A 6 2.62 -17.99 7.05
C ALA A 6 1.87 -18.19 5.75
N ASP A 7 0.59 -17.80 5.74
CA ASP A 7 -0.23 -17.72 4.53
C ASP A 7 -0.21 -16.28 4.03
N ARG A 8 0.13 -16.07 2.75
CA ARG A 8 0.10 -14.75 2.14
C ARG A 8 -1.36 -14.32 1.93
N LEU A 9 -1.71 -13.15 2.48
CA LEU A 9 -3.05 -12.57 2.36
C LEU A 9 -3.14 -11.59 1.20
N THR A 10 -2.08 -10.83 0.97
CA THR A 10 -2.04 -9.80 -0.08
C THR A 10 -0.71 -9.79 -0.79
N ALA A 11 -0.75 -9.41 -2.07
CA ALA A 11 0.44 -9.02 -2.82
C ALA A 11 0.50 -7.50 -2.90
N GLU A 12 1.53 -6.92 -2.28
CA GLU A 12 1.68 -5.48 -2.25
C GLU A 12 2.09 -4.97 -3.63
N ARG A 13 1.28 -4.05 -4.16
CA ARG A 13 1.57 -3.26 -5.36
C ARG A 13 1.49 -1.81 -4.95
N LEU A 14 2.52 -1.05 -5.30
CA LEU A 14 2.66 0.35 -4.88
C LEU A 14 2.42 1.27 -6.07
N VAL A 15 1.52 2.24 -5.88
CA VAL A 15 1.16 3.21 -6.91
C VAL A 15 1.09 4.62 -6.30
N PRO A 16 1.58 5.66 -6.99
CA PRO A 16 1.41 7.03 -6.54
C PRO A 16 -0.06 7.42 -6.62
N VAL A 17 -0.60 7.89 -5.49
CA VAL A 17 -1.99 8.34 -5.38
C VAL A 17 -2.08 9.71 -4.73
N ALA A 18 -3.07 10.49 -5.16
CA ALA A 18 -3.37 11.80 -4.58
C ALA A 18 -4.85 12.12 -4.72
N ALA A 19 -5.31 13.20 -4.07
CA ALA A 19 -6.63 13.75 -4.32
C ALA A 19 -6.82 14.13 -5.80
N PRO A 20 -8.04 14.04 -6.35
CA PRO A 20 -8.35 14.43 -7.73
C PRO A 20 -7.89 15.85 -8.11
N ALA A 21 -7.85 16.77 -7.16
CA ALA A 21 -7.39 18.14 -7.39
C ALA A 21 -5.91 18.24 -7.83
N LEU A 22 -5.11 17.19 -7.59
CA LEU A 22 -3.70 17.11 -7.96
C LEU A 22 -3.45 16.25 -9.22
N ALA A 23 -4.51 15.72 -9.85
CA ALA A 23 -4.45 14.71 -10.92
C ALA A 23 -3.96 15.21 -12.29
N GLY A 24 -3.78 16.52 -12.47
CA GLY A 24 -3.42 17.14 -13.75
C GLY A 24 -2.01 17.72 -13.81
N ASP A 25 -1.20 17.49 -12.78
CA ASP A 25 0.18 17.96 -12.74
C ASP A 25 1.12 16.86 -13.27
N ASP A 26 1.58 17.00 -14.52
CA ASP A 26 2.59 16.09 -15.10
C ASP A 26 3.92 16.11 -14.32
N ASN A 27 4.13 17.13 -13.49
CA ASN A 27 5.26 17.27 -12.59
C ASN A 27 4.88 16.94 -11.14
N TRP A 28 3.90 16.05 -10.93
CA TRP A 28 3.54 15.53 -9.60
C TRP A 28 4.72 15.03 -8.75
N PRO A 29 5.86 14.50 -9.29
CA PRO A 29 7.01 14.13 -8.46
C PRO A 29 7.63 15.32 -7.70
N SER A 30 7.28 16.55 -8.07
CA SER A 30 7.68 17.77 -7.37
C SER A 30 6.75 18.19 -6.21
N LEU A 31 5.56 17.59 -6.14
CA LEU A 31 4.61 17.79 -5.04
C LEU A 31 5.15 17.18 -3.74
N PRO A 32 4.63 17.59 -2.56
CA PRO A 32 4.99 16.97 -1.30
C PRO A 32 4.73 15.46 -1.33
N LEU A 33 5.75 14.64 -1.08
CA LEU A 33 5.61 13.19 -0.96
C LEU A 33 5.29 12.81 0.48
N LEU A 34 4.22 12.06 0.67
CA LEU A 34 3.78 11.60 1.99
C LEU A 34 4.50 10.28 2.30
N LEU A 35 5.21 10.27 3.42
CA LEU A 35 6.02 9.16 3.90
C LEU A 35 5.34 8.54 5.12
N VAL A 36 5.34 7.21 5.19
CA VAL A 36 4.84 6.47 6.35
C VAL A 36 6.04 5.92 7.13
N ALA A 37 6.11 6.18 8.43
CA ALA A 37 7.17 5.67 9.28
C ALA A 37 7.18 4.13 9.28
N GLY A 38 8.37 3.53 9.23
CA GLY A 38 8.53 2.07 9.19
C GLY A 38 8.28 1.43 7.82
N ALA A 39 7.63 2.13 6.87
CA ALA A 39 7.76 1.77 5.46
C ALA A 39 9.22 2.00 5.07
N ARG A 40 9.90 0.97 4.58
CA ARG A 40 11.24 1.11 3.95
C ARG A 40 11.15 2.19 2.86
N GLU A 41 12.27 2.74 2.42
CA GLU A 41 12.34 3.87 1.46
C GLU A 41 11.77 3.54 0.06
N MET A 42 10.48 3.22 -0.02
CA MET A 42 9.81 2.67 -1.18
C MET A 42 9.69 3.69 -2.31
N TRP A 43 9.74 4.99 -2.01
CA TRP A 43 9.72 6.04 -3.03
C TRP A 43 10.96 6.02 -3.92
N ALA A 44 12.16 5.81 -3.35
CA ALA A 44 13.38 5.74 -4.14
C ALA A 44 13.37 4.52 -5.06
N GLU A 45 12.94 3.37 -4.54
CA GLU A 45 12.77 2.13 -5.32
C GLU A 45 11.70 2.31 -6.41
N TRP A 46 10.57 2.92 -6.08
CA TRP A 46 9.49 3.15 -7.03
C TRP A 46 9.93 4.08 -8.16
N PHE A 47 10.59 5.22 -7.86
CA PHE A 47 11.07 6.16 -8.89
C PHE A 47 12.12 5.51 -9.79
N ALA A 48 13.08 4.78 -9.21
CA ALA A 48 14.09 4.07 -9.98
C ALA A 48 13.47 3.05 -10.93
N ALA A 49 12.50 2.27 -10.45
CA ALA A 49 11.82 1.26 -11.25
C ALA A 49 10.87 1.86 -12.31
N ALA A 50 10.28 3.02 -12.03
CA ALA A 50 9.46 3.78 -12.98
C ALA A 50 10.30 4.52 -14.05
N GLY A 51 11.63 4.53 -13.93
CA GLY A 51 12.51 5.29 -14.83
C GLY A 51 12.38 6.81 -14.67
N LEU A 52 11.85 7.28 -13.54
CA LEU A 52 11.62 8.69 -13.26
C LEU A 52 12.73 9.25 -12.36
N ALA A 53 13.24 10.42 -12.71
CA ALA A 53 14.14 11.18 -11.86
C ALA A 53 13.37 11.87 -10.73
N GLY A 54 12.86 11.09 -9.77
CA GLY A 54 12.15 11.59 -8.59
C GLY A 54 13.02 11.49 -7.35
N HIS A 55 13.06 12.55 -6.55
CA HIS A 55 13.58 12.52 -5.19
C HIS A 55 12.61 13.30 -4.30
N PRO A 56 12.32 12.85 -3.06
CA PRO A 56 11.49 13.59 -2.12
C PRO A 56 12.15 14.93 -1.75
N ARG A 57 11.97 15.96 -2.58
CA ARG A 57 12.46 17.32 -2.32
C ARG A 57 11.65 18.00 -1.22
N ARG A 58 10.40 17.59 -1.06
CA ARG A 58 9.47 17.99 0.00
C ARG A 58 8.77 16.74 0.49
N SER A 59 8.76 16.50 1.80
CA SER A 59 8.04 15.36 2.36
C SER A 59 7.38 15.69 3.69
N HIS A 60 6.24 15.03 3.92
CA HIS A 60 5.58 14.98 5.21
C HIS A 60 5.62 13.54 5.70
N ARG A 61 5.99 13.35 6.96
CA ARG A 61 6.10 12.02 7.56
C ARG A 61 4.97 11.80 8.53
N PHE A 62 4.29 10.68 8.36
CA PHE A 62 3.19 10.20 9.19
C PHE A 62 3.64 8.93 9.91
N ASP A 63 3.07 8.69 11.09
CA ASP A 63 3.28 7.49 11.89
C ASP A 63 2.44 6.30 11.43
N SER A 64 1.33 6.55 10.72
CA SER A 64 0.42 5.54 10.21
C SER A 64 0.07 5.74 8.73
N PHE A 65 -0.21 4.63 8.04
CA PHE A 65 -0.70 4.66 6.65
C PHE A 65 -2.08 5.33 6.54
N VAL A 66 -2.95 5.13 7.54
CA VAL A 66 -4.30 5.69 7.57
C VAL A 66 -4.23 7.22 7.56
N THR A 67 -3.45 7.81 8.46
CA THR A 67 -3.29 9.27 8.54
C THR A 67 -2.68 9.84 7.26
N ALA A 68 -1.71 9.14 6.66
CA ALA A 68 -1.11 9.56 5.39
C ALA A 68 -2.12 9.50 4.23
N MET A 69 -2.99 8.49 4.21
CA MET A 69 -4.05 8.35 3.20
C MET A 69 -5.13 9.41 3.34
N GLU A 70 -5.52 9.77 4.57
CA GLU A 70 -6.42 10.89 4.84
C GLU A 70 -5.81 12.22 4.38
N ALA A 71 -4.52 12.45 4.67
CA ALA A 71 -3.80 13.64 4.19
C ALA A 71 -3.71 13.69 2.66
N ALA A 72 -3.44 12.56 2.00
CA ALA A 72 -3.45 12.46 0.54
C ALA A 72 -4.82 12.83 -0.05
N SER A 73 -5.89 12.29 0.56
CA SER A 73 -7.28 12.54 0.15
C SER A 73 -7.68 14.00 0.37
N ALA A 74 -7.12 14.65 1.39
CA ALA A 74 -7.27 16.09 1.65
C ALA A 74 -6.40 16.99 0.75
N GLY A 75 -5.60 16.42 -0.15
CA GLY A 75 -4.76 17.17 -1.08
C GLY A 75 -3.43 17.67 -0.50
N ALA A 76 -2.98 17.10 0.62
CA ALA A 76 -1.71 17.49 1.26
C ALA A 76 -0.46 17.05 0.47
N GLY A 77 -0.61 16.17 -0.51
CA GLY A 77 0.49 15.66 -1.33
C GLY A 77 0.19 14.30 -1.93
N VAL A 78 1.25 13.62 -2.36
CA VAL A 78 1.20 12.33 -3.03
C VAL A 78 1.63 11.22 -2.08
N LEU A 79 0.79 10.21 -1.91
CA LEU A 79 1.10 9.01 -1.14
C LEU A 79 1.53 7.88 -2.07
N LEU A 80 2.50 7.07 -1.65
CA LEU A 80 2.74 5.79 -2.28
C LEU A 80 1.78 4.76 -1.69
N GLY A 81 0.65 4.56 -2.37
CA GLY A 81 -0.45 3.74 -1.91
C GLY A 81 -0.21 2.26 -2.14
N SER A 82 -0.46 1.43 -1.12
CA SER A 82 -0.57 -0.02 -1.26
C SER A 82 -1.93 -0.35 -1.86
N ARG A 83 -1.99 -0.95 -3.06
CA ARG A 83 -3.23 -1.24 -3.81
C ARG A 83 -4.32 -1.84 -2.90
N PRO A 84 -4.08 -2.92 -2.12
CA PRO A 84 -5.12 -3.50 -1.26
C PRO A 84 -5.72 -2.53 -0.24
N LEU A 85 -4.98 -1.49 0.16
CA LEU A 85 -5.42 -0.49 1.14
C LEU A 85 -6.06 0.74 0.49
N VAL A 86 -5.68 1.07 -0.75
CA VAL A 86 -6.18 2.27 -1.45
C VAL A 86 -7.23 1.97 -2.52
N ASP A 87 -7.47 0.71 -2.87
CA ASP A 87 -8.40 0.34 -3.95
C ASP A 87 -9.81 0.91 -3.74
N ALA A 88 -10.36 0.84 -2.52
CA ALA A 88 -11.66 1.44 -2.21
C ALA A 88 -11.69 2.97 -2.39
N ALA A 89 -10.58 3.66 -2.09
CA ALA A 89 -10.44 5.10 -2.29
C ALA A 89 -10.28 5.47 -3.78
N LEU A 90 -9.63 4.59 -4.55
CA LEU A 90 -9.53 4.71 -6.02
C LEU A 90 -10.89 4.50 -6.68
N ASP A 91 -11.64 3.49 -6.26
CA ASP A 91 -12.96 3.15 -6.80
C ASP A 91 -13.98 4.27 -6.51
N SER A 92 -13.94 4.83 -5.31
CA SER A 92 -14.77 5.98 -4.92
C SER A 92 -14.25 7.33 -5.42
N LYS A 93 -13.09 7.35 -6.10
CA LYS A 93 -12.42 8.55 -6.64
C LYS A 93 -12.11 9.62 -5.58
N THR A 94 -12.02 9.25 -4.31
CA THR A 94 -11.44 10.13 -3.28
C THR A 94 -9.93 10.24 -3.44
N LEU A 95 -9.32 9.21 -4.03
CA LEU A 95 -7.97 9.23 -4.56
C LEU A 95 -7.98 8.88 -6.05
N VAL A 96 -6.95 9.32 -6.76
CA VAL A 96 -6.66 8.95 -8.14
C VAL A 96 -5.21 8.47 -8.24
N ARG A 97 -4.93 7.69 -9.28
CA ARG A 97 -3.55 7.30 -9.63
C ARG A 97 -2.87 8.43 -10.42
N LEU A 98 -1.59 8.68 -10.14
CA LEU A 98 -0.76 9.64 -10.88
C LEU A 98 0.22 8.98 -11.86
N SER A 99 0.24 7.65 -11.91
CA SER A 99 1.06 6.87 -12.82
C SER A 99 0.36 5.56 -13.16
N ASP A 100 0.56 5.09 -14.39
CA ASP A 100 0.18 3.74 -14.82
C ASP A 100 1.15 2.67 -14.32
N TYR A 101 2.34 3.07 -13.85
CA TYR A 101 3.33 2.15 -13.31
C TYR A 101 3.00 1.75 -11.88
N GLU A 102 3.01 0.44 -11.62
CA GLU A 102 2.89 -0.13 -10.27
C GLU A 102 4.16 -0.90 -9.92
N LEU A 103 4.79 -0.56 -8.81
CA LEU A 103 5.88 -1.35 -8.29
C LEU A 103 5.31 -2.56 -7.56
N SER A 104 5.53 -3.74 -8.13
CA SER A 104 5.23 -5.00 -7.44
C SER A 104 6.27 -5.27 -6.36
N SER A 105 5.81 -5.50 -5.14
CA SER A 105 6.69 -5.87 -4.02
C SER A 105 6.52 -7.34 -3.64
N THR A 106 7.60 -7.95 -3.18
CA THR A 106 7.54 -9.25 -2.48
C THR A 106 6.92 -9.12 -1.09
N SER A 107 6.73 -7.88 -0.61
CA SER A 107 6.00 -7.54 0.60
C SER A 107 4.51 -7.86 0.47
N GLY A 108 3.85 -7.85 1.63
CA GLY A 108 2.43 -8.10 1.76
C GLY A 108 2.05 -8.43 3.19
N HIS A 109 0.77 -8.59 3.41
CA HIS A 109 0.22 -9.02 4.69
C HIS A 109 0.18 -10.55 4.74
N PHE A 110 0.48 -11.12 5.91
CA PHE A 110 0.52 -12.55 6.13
C PHE A 110 -0.28 -12.92 7.37
N LEU A 111 -1.11 -13.95 7.27
CA LEU A 111 -1.68 -14.62 8.43
C LEU A 111 -0.64 -15.62 8.93
N THR A 112 -0.24 -15.53 10.20
CA THR A 112 0.82 -16.38 10.73
C THR A 112 0.39 -17.10 11.98
N LYS A 113 0.85 -18.35 12.14
CA LYS A 113 0.71 -19.14 13.37
C LYS A 113 2.05 -19.74 13.76
N ALA A 114 2.25 -20.04 15.04
CA ALA A 114 3.42 -20.81 15.45
C ALA A 114 3.36 -22.20 14.79
N SER A 115 4.49 -22.70 14.28
CA SER A 115 4.53 -24.01 13.61
C SER A 115 4.20 -25.17 14.57
N THR A 116 4.39 -24.97 15.87
CA THR A 116 4.04 -25.96 16.92
C THR A 116 2.58 -25.87 17.36
N ALA A 117 1.85 -24.82 16.98
CA ALA A 117 0.46 -24.63 17.39
C ALA A 117 -0.49 -25.43 16.50
N ARG A 118 -1.34 -26.24 17.13
CA ARG A 118 -2.52 -26.80 16.49
C ARG A 118 -3.67 -25.80 16.62
N LEU A 119 -4.20 -25.37 15.49
CA LEU A 119 -5.39 -24.52 15.45
C LEU A 119 -6.60 -25.32 15.95
N THR A 120 -7.42 -24.68 16.78
CA THR A 120 -8.78 -25.13 17.11
C THR A 120 -9.68 -25.16 15.87
N GLY A 121 -10.84 -25.83 15.95
CA GLY A 121 -11.79 -25.85 14.84
C GLY A 121 -12.19 -24.44 14.38
N ALA A 122 -12.55 -23.57 15.33
CA ALA A 122 -12.94 -22.18 15.03
C ALA A 122 -11.80 -21.37 14.37
N GLU A 123 -10.55 -21.57 14.76
CA GLU A 123 -9.40 -20.90 14.14
C GLU A 123 -9.13 -21.42 12.71
N GLN A 124 -9.34 -22.71 12.47
CA GLN A 124 -9.24 -23.29 11.13
C GLN A 124 -10.34 -22.74 10.22
N ASP A 125 -11.58 -22.69 10.73
CA ASP A 125 -12.73 -22.13 10.01
C ASP A 125 -12.50 -20.67 9.66
N PHE A 126 -12.02 -19.86 10.62
CA PHE A 126 -11.67 -18.45 10.38
C PHE A 126 -10.56 -18.29 9.35
N ARG A 127 -9.46 -19.07 9.47
CA ARG A 127 -8.36 -19.07 8.50
C ARG A 127 -8.86 -19.37 7.09
N GLN A 128 -9.66 -20.41 6.94
CA GLN A 128 -10.19 -20.81 5.64
C GLN A 128 -11.14 -19.76 5.07
N TRP A 129 -12.05 -19.25 5.89
CA TRP A 129 -12.96 -18.17 5.49
C TRP A 129 -12.20 -16.93 5.01
N LEU A 130 -11.18 -16.50 5.76
CA LEU A 130 -10.39 -15.32 5.41
C LEU A 130 -9.65 -15.49 4.09
N LEU A 131 -8.99 -16.65 3.90
CA LEU A 131 -8.27 -16.95 2.66
C LEU A 131 -9.22 -17.00 1.46
N LEU A 132 -10.39 -17.61 1.60
CA LEU A 132 -11.41 -17.62 0.54
C LEU A 132 -11.90 -16.21 0.21
N ARG A 133 -12.13 -15.37 1.23
CA ARG A 133 -12.64 -14.01 1.03
C ARG A 133 -11.66 -13.12 0.27
N LEU A 134 -10.36 -13.30 0.49
CA LEU A 134 -9.30 -12.55 -0.19
C LEU A 134 -8.93 -13.13 -1.56
N SER A 135 -9.32 -14.38 -1.84
CA SER A 135 -9.13 -15.03 -3.15
C SER A 135 -10.23 -14.68 -4.16
N ALA A 136 -11.38 -14.18 -3.69
CA ALA A 136 -12.49 -13.78 -4.55
C ALA A 136 -12.11 -12.50 -5.31
N PRO A 137 -12.36 -12.42 -6.63
CA PRO A 137 -12.20 -11.16 -7.36
C PRO A 137 -13.16 -10.12 -6.79
N ALA A 138 -12.65 -8.89 -6.62
CA ALA A 138 -13.43 -7.72 -6.24
C ALA A 138 -14.44 -7.34 -7.33
#